data_AF-A0A0A9E363-F1
#
_entry.id   AF-A0A0A9E363-F1
#
_cell.length_a   1.000
_cell.length_b   1.000
_cell.length_c   1.000
_cell.angle_alpha   90.00
_cell.angle_beta   90.00
_cell.angle_gamma   90.00
#
_symmetry.space_group_name_H-M   'P 1'
#
loop_
_entity.id
_entity.type
_entity.pdbx_description
1 polymer ?
#
loop_
_entity_poly.entity_id
_entity_poly.type
_entity_poly.pdbx_seq_one_letter_code
_entity_poly.pdbx_strand_id
1 'polypeptide(L)' 'MGNVSRFMNHSCSPNVFWQPVQYDHGDDGHPHIMFFALKHIPPMTELTYDYGVAGAESSGVGSRRTKNCMCGSRNCRGLF' A
#
# COMPACT_ATOMS: atom_id res chain seq x y z
N MET A 1 16.66 7.32 5.94
CA MET A 1 15.76 8.49 5.90
C MET A 1 14.62 8.21 4.92
N GLY A 2 13.41 8.71 5.16
CA GLY A 2 12.25 8.49 4.29
C GLY A 2 11.26 9.65 4.39
N ASN A 3 10.34 9.76 3.44
CA ASN A 3 9.34 10.83 3.41
C ASN A 3 8.05 10.44 4.16
N VAL A 4 7.00 11.25 4.02
CA VAL A 4 5.70 11.05 4.68
C VAL A 4 4.99 9.75 4.29
N SER A 5 5.29 9.16 3.13
CA SER A 5 4.58 7.98 2.64
C SER A 5 4.72 6.77 3.58
N ARG A 6 5.82 6.70 4.33
CA ARG A 6 6.07 5.63 5.32
C ARG A 6 5.06 5.57 6.47
N PHE A 7 4.24 6.61 6.63
CA PHE A 7 3.23 6.70 7.69
C PHE A 7 1.82 6.39 7.18
N MET A 8 1.60 6.23 5.88
CA MET A 8 0.30 5.80 5.36
C MET A 8 0.02 4.36 5.80
N ASN A 9 -1.15 4.13 6.39
CA ASN A 9 -1.55 2.83 6.90
C ASN A 9 -2.22 1.94 5.82
N HIS A 10 -2.37 0.67 6.18
CA HIS A 10 -3.15 -0.27 5.41
C HIS A 10 -4.66 -0.06 5.58
N SER A 11 -5.40 -0.18 4.48
CA SER A 11 -6.85 -0.44 4.50
C SER A 11 -7.24 -1.50 3.48
N CYS A 12 -8.20 -2.36 3.84
CA CYS A 12 -8.85 -3.28 2.90
C CYS A 12 -9.86 -2.57 1.96
N SER A 13 -10.19 -1.30 2.24
CA SER A 13 -10.94 -0.43 1.33
C SER A 13 -10.22 0.92 1.22
N PRO A 14 -9.07 0.95 0.52
CA PRO A 14 -8.20 2.11 0.49
C PRO A 14 -8.81 3.27 -0.31
N ASN A 15 -8.20 4.46 -0.15
CA ASN A 15 -8.51 5.65 -0.95
C ASN A 15 -7.30 6.13 -1.76
N VAL A 16 -6.14 5.49 -1.59
CA VAL A 16 -4.92 5.71 -2.36
C VAL A 16 -4.47 4.38 -2.98
N PHE A 17 -3.93 4.43 -4.19
CA PHE A 17 -3.18 3.33 -4.81
C PHE A 17 -1.76 3.79 -5.13
N TRP A 18 -0.85 2.83 -5.33
CA TRP A 18 0.51 3.11 -5.73
C TRP A 18 0.78 2.58 -7.13
N GLN A 19 1.68 3.24 -7.85
CA GLN A 19 2.10 2.84 -9.19
C GLN A 19 3.59 3.12 -9.38
N PRO A 20 4.36 2.19 -9.98
CA PRO A 20 5.71 2.46 -10.46
C PRO A 20 5.66 3.48 -11.61
N VAL A 21 6.44 4.54 -11.50
CA VAL A 21 6.54 5.62 -12.49
C VAL A 21 8.01 5.86 -12.81
N GLN A 22 8.32 5.97 -14.11
CA GLN A 22 9.61 6.42 -14.60
C GLN A 22 9.45 7.81 -15.19
N TYR A 23 10.35 8.73 -14.85
CA TYR A 23 10.30 10.09 -15.40
C TYR A 23 11.66 10.78 -15.53
N ASP A 24 12.66 10.37 -14.75
CA ASP A 24 13.97 11.03 -14.60
C ASP A 24 15.17 10.16 -14.99
N HIS A 25 14.99 8.84 -15.14
CA HIS A 25 15.99 7.92 -15.66
C HIS A 25 15.36 6.83 -16.53
N GLY A 26 16.11 6.37 -17.55
CA GLY A 26 15.71 5.30 -18.46
C GLY A 26 16.07 3.90 -17.95
N ASP A 27 16.31 3.73 -16.65
CA ASP A 27 16.59 2.43 -16.03
C ASP A 27 15.30 1.83 -15.45
N ASP A 28 14.81 0.80 -16.11
CA ASP A 28 13.59 0.07 -15.73
C ASP A 28 13.71 -0.65 -14.38
N GLY A 29 14.93 -0.87 -13.88
CA GLY A 29 15.18 -1.58 -12.63
C GLY A 29 14.81 -0.79 -11.37
N HIS A 30 14.67 0.53 -11.46
CA HIS A 30 14.51 1.41 -10.30
C HIS A 30 13.37 2.42 -10.46
N PRO A 31 12.13 2.01 -10.67
CA PRO A 31 11.02 2.96 -10.84
C PRO A 31 10.72 3.70 -9.53
N HIS A 32 10.17 4.90 -9.65
CA HIS A 32 9.65 5.64 -8.49
C HIS A 32 8.28 5.11 -8.10
N ILE A 33 8.08 4.85 -6.80
CA ILE A 33 6.76 4.46 -6.29
C ILE A 33 5.97 5.71 -5.95
N MET A 34 4.99 6.02 -6.80
CA MET A 34 4.12 7.19 -6.66
C MET A 34 2.75 6.77 -6.16
N PHE A 35 2.14 7.61 -5.33
CA PHE A 35 0.82 7.37 -4.76
C PHE A 35 -0.21 8.32 -5.38
N PHE A 36 -1.37 7.77 -5.75
CA PHE A 36 -2.44 8.47 -6.42
C PHE A 36 -3.77 8.23 -5.70
N ALA A 37 -4.63 9.25 -5.69
CA ALA A 37 -5.97 9.12 -5.12
C ALA A 37 -6.85 8.25 -6.03
N LEU A 38 -7.53 7.26 -5.45
CA LEU A 38 -8.51 6.41 -6.17
C LEU A 38 -9.83 7.14 -6.43
N LYS A 39 -10.11 8.19 -5.65
CA LYS A 39 -11.36 8.94 -5.62
C LYS A 39 -11.15 10.28 -4.93
N HIS A 40 -12.14 11.16 -4.99
CA HIS A 40 -12.15 12.38 -4.19
C HIS A 40 -12.03 12.04 -2.69
N ILE A 41 -11.09 12.69 -1.99
CA ILE A 41 -10.80 12.47 -0.57
C ILE A 41 -11.18 13.73 0.21
N PRO A 42 -12.24 13.70 1.04
CA PRO A 42 -12.61 14.84 1.88
C PRO A 42 -11.51 15.20 2.90
N PRO A 43 -11.45 16.46 3.37
CA PRO A 43 -10.55 16.85 4.46
C PRO A 43 -10.69 15.96 5.69
N MET A 44 -9.59 15.78 6.43
CA MET A 44 -9.51 14.96 7.64
C MET A 44 -9.78 13.46 7.44
N THR A 45 -9.82 12.97 6.19
CA THR A 45 -9.85 11.54 5.89
C THR A 45 -8.43 10.97 5.92
N GLU A 46 -8.23 9.86 6.64
CA GLU A 46 -6.95 9.15 6.64
C GLU A 46 -6.60 8.63 5.24
N LEU A 47 -5.36 8.82 4.80
CA LEU A 47 -4.85 8.26 3.56
C LEU A 47 -4.35 6.83 3.78
N THR A 48 -4.89 5.89 3.03
CA THR A 48 -4.57 4.46 3.17
C THR A 48 -4.45 3.77 1.82
N TYR A 49 -3.56 2.78 1.74
CA TYR A 49 -3.38 1.92 0.56
C TYR A 49 -3.42 0.43 0.93
N ASP A 50 -3.62 -0.46 -0.03
CA ASP A 50 -3.57 -1.91 0.21
C ASP A 50 -2.11 -2.38 0.23
N TYR A 51 -1.67 -3.00 1.33
CA TYR A 51 -0.32 -3.55 1.48
C TYR A 51 -0.13 -4.87 0.72
N GLY A 52 -1.23 -5.45 0.23
CA GLY A 52 -1.28 -6.81 -0.27
C GLY A 52 -1.50 -7.82 0.84
N VAL A 53 -1.63 -9.09 0.47
CA VAL A 53 -1.71 -10.21 1.41
C VAL A 53 -0.36 -10.89 1.45
N ALA A 54 0.21 -11.06 2.65
CA ALA A 54 1.34 -11.95 2.86
C ALA A 54 0.96 -13.41 2.52
N GLY A 55 1.07 -13.79 1.26
CA GLY A 55 0.81 -15.17 0.82
C GLY A 55 0.51 -15.36 -0.66
N ALA A 56 0.15 -14.31 -1.41
CA ALA A 56 -0.17 -14.48 -2.83
C ALA A 56 1.08 -14.64 -3.73
N GLU A 57 2.26 -14.18 -3.30
CA GLU A 57 3.40 -13.99 -4.23
C GLU A 57 4.79 -14.39 -3.70
N SER A 58 4.89 -15.14 -2.59
CA SER A 58 6.20 -15.57 -2.08
C SER A 58 6.34 -17.09 -1.97
N SER A 59 6.75 -17.72 -3.07
CA SER A 59 7.37 -19.06 -3.12
C SER A 59 8.78 -19.08 -2.52
N GLY A 60 9.06 -18.26 -1.51
CA GLY A 60 10.38 -18.06 -0.90
C GLY A 60 10.36 -18.37 0.59
N VAL A 61 11.35 -19.15 1.03
CA VAL A 61 11.55 -19.65 2.40
C VAL A 61 11.52 -18.50 3.40
N GLY A 62 10.42 -18.41 4.15
CA GLY A 62 10.22 -17.44 5.21
C GLY A 62 8.76 -17.08 5.33
N SER A 63 8.02 -17.82 6.17
CA SER A 63 6.63 -17.51 6.52
C SER A 63 6.54 -16.04 6.97
N ARG A 64 6.13 -15.14 6.06
CA ARG A 64 5.83 -13.75 6.41
C ARG A 64 4.69 -13.80 7.41
N ARG A 65 4.97 -13.43 8.66
CA ARG A 65 3.97 -13.38 9.72
C ARG A 65 2.91 -12.36 9.33
N THR A 66 1.73 -12.86 8.99
CA THR A 66 0.53 -12.04 8.79
C THR A 66 0.29 -11.19 10.02
N LYS A 67 -0.10 -9.93 9.82
CA LYS A 67 -0.45 -8.99 10.87
C LYS A 67 -1.96 -8.81 10.92
N ASN A 68 -2.52 -8.64 12.11
CA ASN A 68 -3.94 -8.35 12.25
C ASN A 68 -4.27 -6.99 11.64
N CYS A 69 -5.32 -6.96 10.83
CA CYS A 69 -5.83 -5.76 10.20
C CYS A 69 -6.85 -5.05 11.09
N MET A 70 -6.57 -3.79 11.42
CA MET A 70 -7.43 -2.93 12.23
C MET A 70 -7.97 -1.73 11.43
N CYS A 71 -8.11 -1.86 10.11
CA CYS A 71 -8.48 -0.74 9.23
C CYS A 71 -9.93 -0.24 9.38
N GLY A 72 -10.79 -0.93 10.13
CA GLY A 72 -12.19 -0.54 10.36
C GLY A 72 -13.14 -0.68 9.16
N SER A 73 -12.66 -1.13 7.99
CA SER A 73 -13.51 -1.36 6.82
C SER A 73 -14.56 -2.46 7.07
N ARG A 74 -15.77 -2.27 6.52
CA ARG A 74 -16.84 -3.30 6.54
C ARG A 74 -16.42 -4.60 5.83
N ASN A 75 -15.53 -4.49 4.84
CA ASN A 75 -14.99 -5.61 4.07
C ASN A 75 -13.54 -5.92 4.48
N CYS A 76 -13.20 -5.76 5.76
CA CYS A 76 -11.86 -6.04 6.27
C CYS A 76 -11.52 -7.53 6.10
N ARG A 77 -10.32 -7.83 5.55
CA ARG A 77 -9.79 -9.20 5.44
C ARG A 77 -9.33 -9.79 6.77
N GLY A 78 -9.26 -8.97 7.83
CA GLY A 78 -8.77 -9.35 9.15
C GLY A 78 -7.25 -9.45 9.28
N LEU A 79 -6.52 -9.60 8.17
CA LEU A 79 -5.07 -9.76 8.13
C LEU A 79 -4.46 -9.02 6.92
N PHE A 80 -3.18 -8.64 7.02
CA PHE A 80 -2.32 -8.22 5.90
C PHE A 80 -0.87 -8.68 6.12
#